data_AF-A0A932WD21-F1
#
_entry.id   AF-A0A932WD21-F1
#
_cell.length_a   1.000
_cell.length_b   1.000
_cell.length_c   1.000
_cell.angle_alpha   90.00
_cell.angle_beta   90.00
_cell.angle_gamma   90.00
#
_symmetry.space_group_name_H-M   'P 1'
#
loop_
_entity.id
_entity.type
_entity.pdbx_description
1 polymer ?
#
loop_
_entity_poly.entity_id
_entity_poly.type
_entity_poly.pdbx_seq_one_letter_code
_entity_poly.pdbx_strand_id
1 'polypeptide(L)' 'DYPHADSTFPHSKKAVEEMFAGVDAGITRKVVRENAAKLYALT' A
#
# COMPACT_ATOMS: atom_id res chain seq x y z
N ASP A 1 6.28 -6.88 2.45
CA ASP A 1 7.39 -7.65 3.01
C ASP A 1 7.11 -9.15 2.96
N TYR A 2 6.64 -9.64 1.82
CA TYR A 2 6.35 -11.06 1.66
C TYR A 2 7.67 -11.84 1.54
N PRO A 3 7.82 -13.04 2.17
CA PRO A 3 6.83 -13.81 2.92
C PRO A 3 6.98 -13.72 4.45
N HIS A 4 7.58 -12.65 4.99
CA HIS A 4 7.83 -12.59 6.44
C HIS A 4 6.53 -12.69 7.26
N ALA A 5 6.61 -13.31 8.43
CA ALA A 5 5.45 -13.67 9.25
C ALA A 5 4.69 -12.45 9.80
N ASP A 6 5.40 -11.33 9.96
CA ASP A 6 4.88 -10.02 10.36
C ASP A 6 4.37 -9.18 9.17
N SER A 7 4.41 -9.73 7.96
CA SER A 7 3.87 -9.08 6.76
C SER A 7 2.35 -9.24 6.65
N THR A 8 1.77 -8.57 5.65
CA THR A 8 0.31 -8.52 5.47
C THR A 8 -0.26 -9.66 4.62
N PHE A 9 0.58 -10.53 4.03
CA PHE A 9 0.09 -11.64 3.21
C PHE A 9 -0.59 -12.71 4.09
N PRO A 10 -1.75 -13.29 3.70
CA PRO A 10 -2.45 -13.15 2.41
C PRO A 10 -3.49 -12.03 2.36
N HIS A 11 -3.64 -11.24 3.43
CA HIS A 11 -4.71 -10.25 3.59
C HIS A 11 -4.30 -8.81 3.26
N SER A 12 -3.32 -8.62 2.37
CA SER A 12 -2.70 -7.31 2.11
C SER A 12 -3.68 -6.21 1.72
N LYS A 13 -4.73 -6.53 0.95
CA LYS A 13 -5.77 -5.56 0.58
C LYS A 13 -6.54 -5.06 1.80
N LYS A 14 -7.02 -5.99 2.64
CA LYS A 14 -7.76 -5.66 3.87
C LYS A 14 -6.90 -4.84 4.83
N ALA A 15 -5.62 -5.20 4.99
CA ALA A 15 -4.70 -4.44 5.83
C ALA A 15 -4.52 -2.98 5.34
N VAL A 16 -4.43 -2.75 4.03
CA VAL A 16 -4.36 -1.40 3.46
C VAL A 16 -5.69 -0.64 3.66
N GLU A 17 -6.83 -1.29 3.45
CA GLU A 17 -8.15 -0.68 3.67
C GLU A 17 -8.33 -0.20 5.12
N GLU A 18 -7.97 -1.03 6.10
CA GLU A 18 -8.05 -0.70 7.52
C GLU A 18 -7.06 0.40 7.91
N MET A 19 -5.81 0.31 7.43
CA MET A 19 -4.76 1.27 7.78
C MET A 19 -5.01 2.68 7.24
N PHE A 20 -5.68 2.81 6.09
CA PHE A 20 -5.98 4.09 5.46
C PHE A 20 -7.44 4.53 5.61
N ALA A 21 -8.22 3.91 6.50
CA ALA A 21 -9.60 4.29 6.75
C ALA A 21 -9.70 5.76 7.20
N GLY A 22 -10.47 6.57 6.45
CA GLY A 22 -10.64 8.00 6.72
C GLY A 22 -9.49 8.90 6.24
N VAL A 23 -8.43 8.34 5.67
CA VAL A 23 -7.37 9.12 5.01
C VAL A 23 -7.85 9.58 3.64
N ASP A 24 -7.47 10.80 3.25
CA ASP A 24 -7.74 11.34 1.91
C ASP A 24 -7.28 10.37 0.80
N ALA A 25 -8.14 10.17 -0.20
CA ALA A 25 -7.91 9.20 -1.26
C ALA A 25 -6.67 9.55 -2.12
N GLY A 26 -6.37 10.84 -2.30
CA GLY A 26 -5.18 11.28 -3.02
C GLY A 26 -3.90 10.95 -2.26
N ILE A 27 -3.91 11.12 -0.94
CA ILE A 27 -2.79 10.70 -0.07
C ILE A 27 -2.63 9.19 -0.08
N THR A 28 -3.71 8.43 0.08
CA THR A 28 -3.67 6.96 0.02
C THR A 28 -3.06 6.48 -1.30
N ARG A 29 -3.49 7.04 -2.44
CA ARG A 29 -2.96 6.69 -3.77
C ARG A 29 -1.47 6.97 -3.90
N LYS A 30 -0.99 8.08 -3.34
CA LYS A 30 0.44 8.41 -3.31
C LYS A 30 1.26 7.36 -2.59
N VAL A 31 0.81 6.95 -1.40
CA VAL A 31 1.54 6.00 -0.55
C VAL A 31 1.52 4.59 -1.12
N VAL A 32 0.37 4.10 -1.58
CA VAL A 32 0.24 2.70 -1.99
C VAL A 32 0.63 2.43 -3.45
N ARG A 33 0.82 3.48 -4.27
CA ARG A 33 1.14 3.32 -5.70
C ARG A 33 2.12 4.35 -6.23
N GLU A 34 1.78 5.64 -6.20
CA GLU A 34 2.46 6.63 -7.06
C GLU A 34 3.91 6.86 -6.69
N ASN A 35 4.24 6.89 -5.40
CA ASN A 35 5.62 7.06 -4.95
C ASN A 35 6.51 5.91 -5.43
N ALA A 36 6.04 4.66 -5.30
CA ALA A 36 6.75 3.50 -5.79
C ALA A 36 6.88 3.51 -7.32
N ALA A 37 5.79 3.85 -8.03
CA ALA A 37 5.80 3.95 -9.49
C ALA A 37 6.82 5.00 -9.98
N LYS A 38 6.88 6.16 -9.33
CA LYS A 38 7.86 7.21 -9.66
C LYS A 38 9.29 6.77 -9.36
N LEU A 39 9.53 6.17 -8.20
CA LEU A 39 10.87 5.78 -7.76
C LEU A 39 11.46 4.65 -8.63
N TYR A 40 10.64 3.67 -8.95
CA TYR A 40 11.06 2.47 -9.67
C TYR A 40 10.71 2.48 -11.16
N ALA A 41 10.24 3.62 -11.69
CA ALA A 41 9.81 3.78 -13.08
C ALA A 41 8.81 2.70 -13.55
N LEU A 42 7.81 2.40 -12.71
CA LEU A 42 6.75 1.43 -13.02
C LEU A 42 5.60 2.14 -13.75
N THR A 43 5.06 1.51 -14.79
CA THR A 43 3.93 2.02 -15.60
C THR A 43 2.58 1.57 -15.06
#